data_AF-C4R955-F1
#
_entry.id   AF-C4R955-F1
#
_cell.length_a   1.000
_cell.length_b   1.000
_cell.length_c   1.000
_cell.angle_alpha   90.00
_cell.angle_beta   90.00
_cell.angle_gamma   90.00
#
_symmetry.space_group_name_H-M   'P 1'
#
loop_
_entity.id
_entity.type
_entity.pdbx_description
1 polymer ?
#
loop_
_entity_poly.entity_id
_entity_poly.type
_entity_poly.pdbx_seq_one_letter_code
_entity_poly.pdbx_strand_id
1 'polypeptide(L)'
;MLSLPDDIITFMLNVKLLDRKDLVSISMLNKDYRKRFEPILFDKIKMTWSQLNSTSNCSDSKQRQPLQISLHRCFESFMYKDLVSFIRVHSDMHNFKQTSYGEWNTDLSPLNDCKFLKGLAIEVLTSSRCLKYQSALERSQIVSLRICSHSTTDDNASLFQLTHISTHFPNVSKLTLEGFLIDKDQYFMPSLNNSGRLSKLRDITLVNCQWEYPLSLFDIFCPFYHHSSLYTTSKTPEIIQPTSLCLKYTNSYSSFVL
;
A
#
# COMPACT_ATOMS: atom_id res chain seq x y z
N MET A 1 39.57 -6.50 -13.65
CA MET A 1 38.15 -6.64 -13.27
C MET A 1 37.71 -5.27 -12.77
N LEU A 2 36.83 -4.57 -13.50
CA LEU A 2 36.41 -3.19 -13.15
C LEU A 2 35.51 -3.23 -11.91
N SER A 3 36.04 -2.87 -10.73
CA SER A 3 35.27 -2.71 -9.50
C SER A 3 34.81 -1.26 -9.36
N LEU A 4 33.84 -0.83 -10.16
CA LEU A 4 33.13 0.43 -9.94
C LEU A 4 32.45 0.37 -8.56
N PRO A 5 32.62 1.31 -7.62
CA PRO A 5 31.94 1.34 -6.32
C PRO A 5 30.41 1.31 -6.43
N ASP A 6 29.73 0.74 -5.43
CA ASP A 6 28.26 0.61 -5.41
C ASP A 6 27.54 1.96 -5.48
N ASP A 7 28.13 3.01 -4.88
CA ASP A 7 27.60 4.37 -4.90
C ASP A 7 27.54 4.96 -6.32
N ILE A 8 28.52 4.64 -7.17
CA ILE A 8 28.55 5.12 -8.56
C ILE A 8 27.46 4.46 -9.38
N ILE A 9 27.26 3.15 -9.20
CA ILE A 9 26.20 2.40 -9.90
C ILE A 9 24.82 2.94 -9.51
N THR A 10 24.65 3.25 -8.23
CA THR A 10 23.42 3.83 -7.69
C THR A 10 23.17 5.23 -8.24
N PHE A 11 24.21 6.06 -8.27
CA PHE A 11 24.14 7.39 -8.87
C PHE A 11 23.75 7.29 -10.35
N MET A 12 24.37 6.38 -11.11
CA MET A 12 24.05 6.17 -12.53
C MET A 12 22.60 5.73 -12.73
N LEU A 13 22.04 4.89 -11.85
CA LEU A 13 20.62 4.53 -11.88
C LEU A 13 19.71 5.73 -11.56
N ASN A 14 20.04 6.50 -10.53
CA ASN A 14 19.25 7.65 -10.10
C ASN A 14 19.22 8.75 -11.18
N VAL A 15 20.35 8.96 -11.88
CA VAL A 15 20.48 9.92 -12.98
C VAL A 15 20.03 9.34 -14.33
N LYS A 16 19.54 8.08 -14.35
CA LYS A 16 19.07 7.36 -15.54
C LYS A 16 20.12 7.18 -16.64
N LEU A 17 21.40 7.14 -16.26
CA LEU A 17 22.51 6.78 -17.16
C LEU A 17 22.61 5.27 -17.38
N LEU A 18 21.98 4.49 -16.50
CA LEU A 18 21.94 3.04 -16.56
C LEU A 18 20.50 2.61 -16.30
N ASP A 19 19.98 1.67 -17.09
CA ASP A 19 18.68 1.07 -16.85
C ASP A 19 18.84 -0.17 -15.97
N ARG A 20 17.80 -0.54 -15.22
CA ARG A 20 17.83 -1.77 -14.41
C ARG A 20 18.03 -3.00 -15.27
N LYS A 21 17.56 -2.98 -16.52
CA LYS A 21 17.78 -4.07 -17.48
C LYS A 21 19.27 -4.30 -17.74
N ASP A 22 20.08 -3.25 -17.70
CA ASP A 22 21.51 -3.35 -17.85
C ASP A 22 22.12 -4.04 -16.63
N LEU A 23 21.71 -3.66 -15.41
CA LEU A 23 22.15 -4.37 -14.20
C LEU A 23 21.69 -5.82 -14.14
N VAL A 24 20.47 -6.11 -14.59
CA VAL A 24 19.99 -7.49 -14.70
C VAL A 24 20.92 -8.27 -15.64
N SER A 25 21.22 -7.71 -16.80
CA SER A 25 22.10 -8.32 -17.80
C SER A 25 23.51 -8.56 -17.25
N ILE A 26 24.10 -7.58 -16.56
CA ILE A 26 25.43 -7.70 -15.95
C ILE A 26 25.41 -8.70 -14.79
N SER A 27 24.33 -8.72 -14.00
CA SER A 27 24.16 -9.68 -12.91
C SER A 27 24.17 -11.12 -13.45
N MET A 28 23.56 -11.38 -14.62
CA MET A 28 23.55 -12.71 -15.21
C MET A 28 24.94 -13.24 -15.60
N LEU A 29 25.94 -12.37 -15.78
CA LEU A 29 27.29 -12.75 -16.20
C LEU A 29 28.12 -13.40 -15.09
N ASN A 30 27.87 -13.07 -13.81
CA ASN A 30 28.68 -13.58 -12.69
C ASN A 30 27.89 -13.67 -11.38
N LYS A 31 28.14 -14.73 -10.59
CA LYS A 31 27.60 -14.90 -9.23
C LYS A 31 27.96 -13.74 -8.30
N ASP A 32 29.16 -13.17 -8.42
CA ASP A 32 29.59 -12.04 -7.60
C ASP A 32 28.81 -10.77 -7.94
N TYR A 33 28.54 -10.52 -9.24
CA TYR A 33 27.68 -9.43 -9.67
C TYR A 33 26.22 -9.64 -9.28
N ARG A 34 25.71 -10.89 -9.29
CA ARG A 34 24.36 -11.19 -8.75
C ARG A 34 24.24 -10.79 -7.31
N LYS A 35 25.13 -11.29 -6.43
CA LYS A 35 25.10 -10.96 -5.01
C LYS A 35 25.25 -9.45 -4.77
N ARG A 36 26.08 -8.81 -5.57
CA ARG A 36 26.35 -7.37 -5.48
C ARG A 36 25.15 -6.52 -5.87
N PHE A 37 24.45 -6.87 -6.95
CA PHE A 37 23.33 -6.08 -7.47
C PHE A 37 21.98 -6.53 -6.94
N GLU A 38 21.90 -7.67 -6.26
CA GLU A 38 20.71 -8.15 -5.57
C GLU A 38 19.91 -7.04 -4.85
N PRO A 39 20.50 -6.19 -3.98
CA PRO A 39 19.76 -5.12 -3.30
C PRO A 39 19.29 -3.96 -4.21
N ILE A 40 19.83 -3.85 -5.43
CA ILE A 40 19.56 -2.78 -6.39
C ILE A 40 18.51 -3.21 -7.43
N LEU A 41 18.49 -4.50 -7.74
CA LEU A 41 17.66 -5.09 -8.80
C LEU A 41 16.19 -5.18 -8.40
N PHE A 42 15.90 -5.38 -7.12
CA PHE A 42 14.54 -5.56 -6.65
C PHE A 42 13.87 -4.22 -6.32
N ASP A 43 12.86 -3.87 -7.11
CA ASP A 43 12.03 -2.69 -6.89
C ASP A 43 10.68 -3.02 -6.22
N LYS A 44 10.39 -4.32 -6.09
CA LYS A 44 9.22 -4.85 -5.42
C LYS A 44 9.62 -5.54 -4.14
N ILE A 45 8.97 -5.18 -3.04
CA ILE A 45 9.21 -5.78 -1.74
C ILE A 45 7.96 -6.49 -1.27
N LYS A 46 8.15 -7.65 -0.63
CA LYS A 46 7.13 -8.33 0.14
C LYS A 46 7.57 -8.36 1.60
N MET A 47 6.70 -7.94 2.52
CA MET A 47 6.96 -7.97 3.96
C MET A 47 5.68 -8.25 4.75
N THR A 48 5.80 -8.73 5.98
CA THR A 48 4.65 -8.86 6.89
C THR A 48 4.40 -7.58 7.68
N TRP A 49 3.23 -7.48 8.32
CA TRP A 49 2.94 -6.43 9.29
C TRP A 49 3.94 -6.35 10.45
N SER A 50 4.38 -7.50 10.98
CA SER A 50 5.37 -7.54 12.06
C SER A 50 6.74 -7.02 11.64
N GLN A 51 7.11 -7.26 10.39
CA GLN A 51 8.35 -6.77 9.81
C GLN A 51 8.33 -5.25 9.64
N LEU A 52 7.18 -4.69 9.24
CA LEU A 52 7.00 -3.24 9.16
C LEU A 52 7.05 -2.58 10.55
N ASN A 53 6.42 -3.18 11.56
CA ASN A 53 6.42 -2.68 12.95
C ASN A 53 7.81 -2.58 13.58
N SER A 54 8.73 -3.48 13.20
CA SER A 54 10.08 -3.53 13.77
C SER A 54 10.97 -2.37 13.30
N THR A 55 10.50 -1.57 12.35
CA THR A 55 11.27 -0.47 11.73
C THR A 55 11.02 0.88 12.39
N SER A 56 9.88 1.06 13.07
CA SER A 56 9.52 2.32 13.73
C SER A 56 10.19 2.53 15.09
N ASN A 57 10.63 1.45 15.75
CA ASN A 57 11.14 1.51 17.14
C ASN A 57 12.66 1.71 17.23
N CYS A 58 13.32 2.11 16.14
CA CYS A 58 14.79 2.24 16.08
C CYS A 58 15.32 3.63 16.48
N SER A 59 14.51 4.48 17.13
CA SER A 59 15.00 5.72 17.75
C SER A 59 15.46 5.56 19.21
N ASP A 60 15.11 4.46 19.89
CA ASP A 60 15.50 4.22 21.28
C ASP A 60 16.55 3.11 21.42
N SER A 61 17.79 3.54 21.53
CA SER A 61 18.98 2.71 21.72
C SER A 61 19.09 2.12 23.13
N LYS A 62 18.07 1.44 23.67
CA LYS A 62 18.16 0.80 25.01
C LYS A 62 17.25 -0.43 25.17
N GLN A 63 17.44 -1.48 24.38
CA GLN A 63 17.23 -2.89 24.78
C GLN A 63 17.43 -3.81 23.57
N ARG A 64 18.66 -4.33 23.40
CA ARG A 64 18.94 -5.41 22.44
C ARG A 64 18.76 -6.75 23.15
N GLN A 65 17.66 -7.45 22.88
CA GLN A 65 17.60 -8.89 23.15
C GLN A 65 18.27 -9.67 22.00
N PRO A 66 19.04 -10.73 22.29
CA PRO A 66 19.92 -11.39 21.30
C PRO A 66 19.23 -12.31 20.28
N LEU A 67 17.90 -12.29 20.16
CA LEU A 67 17.14 -13.11 19.19
C LEU A 67 16.44 -12.30 18.08
N GLN A 68 16.70 -10.99 17.97
CA GLN A 68 16.12 -10.09 16.96
C GLN A 68 17.15 -9.60 15.92
N ILE A 69 17.94 -10.51 15.33
CA ILE A 69 18.93 -10.16 14.30
C ILE A 69 18.32 -10.06 12.89
N SER A 70 17.04 -10.40 12.69
CA SER A 70 16.53 -10.67 11.34
C SER A 70 15.72 -9.54 10.66
N LEU A 71 15.62 -8.33 11.24
CA LEU A 71 14.81 -7.26 10.62
C LEU A 71 15.52 -5.92 10.40
N HIS A 72 16.58 -5.65 11.15
CA HIS A 72 17.51 -4.57 10.83
C HIS A 72 18.08 -4.73 9.41
N ARG A 73 18.31 -5.98 8.96
CA ARG A 73 18.76 -6.29 7.60
C ARG A 73 17.75 -6.00 6.51
N CYS A 74 16.44 -6.07 6.71
CA CYS A 74 15.50 -5.80 5.62
C CYS A 74 15.52 -4.32 5.24
N PHE A 75 15.58 -3.42 6.23
CA PHE A 75 15.61 -1.98 5.99
C PHE A 75 17.01 -1.37 5.86
N GLU A 76 18.05 -1.92 6.48
CA GLU A 76 19.44 -1.58 6.13
C GLU A 76 19.88 -2.18 4.79
N SER A 77 19.27 -3.28 4.32
CA SER A 77 19.45 -3.72 2.91
C SER A 77 18.74 -2.80 1.92
N PHE A 78 17.87 -1.89 2.37
CA PHE A 78 17.46 -0.74 1.56
C PHE A 78 18.51 0.37 1.62
N MET A 79 19.78 0.03 1.33
CA MET A 79 20.74 1.04 0.88
C MET A 79 20.18 1.88 -0.28
N TYR A 80 19.13 1.37 -0.95
CA TYR A 80 18.43 1.99 -2.06
C TYR A 80 16.91 2.10 -1.88
N LYS A 81 16.44 2.67 -0.76
CA LYS A 81 15.01 3.02 -0.57
C LYS A 81 14.42 3.78 -1.76
N ASP A 82 15.25 4.59 -2.40
CA ASP A 82 14.91 5.37 -3.59
C ASP A 82 14.73 4.51 -4.87
N LEU A 83 15.04 3.22 -4.86
CA LEU A 83 14.77 2.33 -5.99
C LEU A 83 13.45 1.56 -5.83
N VAL A 84 12.85 1.58 -4.65
CA VAL A 84 11.62 0.84 -4.38
C VAL A 84 10.44 1.49 -5.10
N SER A 85 9.77 0.72 -5.95
CA SER A 85 8.61 1.17 -6.74
C SER A 85 7.29 0.58 -6.23
N PHE A 86 7.35 -0.59 -5.58
CA PHE A 86 6.18 -1.33 -5.11
C PHE A 86 6.43 -2.05 -3.78
N ILE A 87 5.48 -1.99 -2.85
CA ILE A 87 5.53 -2.73 -1.59
C ILE A 87 4.26 -3.56 -1.42
N ARG A 88 4.39 -4.81 -0.97
CA ARG A 88 3.30 -5.67 -0.52
C ARG A 88 3.47 -5.96 0.96
N VAL A 89 2.56 -5.43 1.77
CA VAL A 89 2.38 -5.82 3.17
C VAL A 89 1.40 -7.00 3.17
N HIS A 90 1.90 -8.19 3.49
CA HIS A 90 1.09 -9.41 3.48
C HIS A 90 0.73 -9.85 4.90
N SER A 91 -0.42 -10.49 5.04
CA SER A 91 -0.87 -11.04 6.32
C SER A 91 -0.28 -12.44 6.48
N ASP A 92 0.30 -12.73 7.65
CA ASP A 92 0.79 -14.07 7.95
C ASP A 92 -0.37 -14.90 8.54
N MET A 93 -0.90 -15.83 7.75
CA MET A 93 -2.01 -16.72 8.14
C MET A 93 -1.60 -17.74 9.20
N HIS A 94 -0.31 -18.06 9.32
CA HIS A 94 0.18 -19.00 10.33
C HIS A 94 0.33 -18.31 11.70
N ASN A 95 0.39 -16.98 11.72
CA ASN A 95 0.54 -16.19 12.95
C ASN A 95 -0.53 -15.09 13.06
N PHE A 96 -1.79 -15.52 13.15
CA PHE A 96 -2.95 -14.63 13.21
C PHE A 96 -2.83 -13.56 14.31
N LYS A 97 -2.36 -13.93 15.51
CA LYS A 97 -2.26 -13.00 16.65
C LYS A 97 -1.27 -11.87 16.37
N GLN A 98 -0.09 -12.20 15.83
CA GLN A 98 0.92 -11.19 15.52
C GLN A 98 0.51 -10.34 14.32
N THR A 99 -0.12 -10.95 13.31
CA THR A 99 -0.66 -10.24 12.14
C THR A 99 -1.74 -9.25 12.54
N SER A 100 -2.72 -9.68 13.34
CA SER A 100 -3.80 -8.81 13.84
C SER A 100 -3.26 -7.67 14.69
N TYR A 101 -2.31 -7.95 15.60
CA TYR A 101 -1.63 -6.88 16.34
C TYR A 101 -0.92 -5.91 15.39
N GLY A 102 -0.24 -6.43 14.37
CA GLY A 102 0.44 -5.64 13.35
C GLY A 102 -0.52 -4.72 12.58
N GLU A 103 -1.62 -5.25 12.07
CA GLU A 103 -2.61 -4.45 11.31
C GLU A 103 -3.08 -3.21 12.07
N TRP A 104 -3.38 -3.34 13.37
CA TRP A 104 -3.95 -2.27 14.18
C TRP A 104 -2.93 -1.32 14.80
N ASN A 105 -1.69 -1.77 15.00
CA ASN A 105 -0.69 -1.02 15.74
C ASN A 105 0.52 -0.60 14.89
N THR A 106 0.60 -1.03 13.63
CA THR A 106 1.67 -0.61 12.72
C THR A 106 1.29 0.64 11.97
N ASP A 107 2.16 1.64 12.06
CA ASP A 107 2.10 2.83 11.23
C ASP A 107 2.83 2.60 9.90
N LEU A 108 2.18 2.97 8.80
CA LEU A 108 2.74 2.94 7.45
C LEU A 108 3.69 4.13 7.18
N SER A 109 4.02 4.96 8.18
CA SER A 109 4.96 6.08 8.07
C SER A 109 6.34 5.74 7.49
N PRO A 110 6.96 4.59 7.81
CA PRO A 110 8.26 4.22 7.24
C PRO A 110 8.26 4.14 5.71
N LEU A 111 7.09 3.97 5.09
CA LEU A 111 6.95 3.94 3.63
C LEU A 111 7.18 5.33 2.98
N ASN A 112 7.12 6.41 3.76
CA ASN A 112 7.37 7.77 3.28
C ASN A 112 8.84 8.01 2.93
N ASP A 113 9.76 7.23 3.50
CA ASP A 113 11.17 7.29 3.13
C ASP A 113 11.43 6.81 1.69
N CYS A 114 10.49 6.06 1.10
CA CYS A 114 10.63 5.50 -0.24
C CYS A 114 10.09 6.49 -1.29
N LYS A 115 10.93 7.42 -1.76
CA LYS A 115 10.51 8.53 -2.64
C LYS A 115 9.89 8.10 -3.97
N PHE A 116 10.28 6.94 -4.49
CA PHE A 116 9.83 6.42 -5.78
C PHE A 116 8.74 5.36 -5.66
N LEU A 117 8.23 5.12 -4.44
CA LEU A 117 7.16 4.18 -4.17
C LEU A 117 5.86 4.69 -4.81
N LYS A 118 5.37 3.98 -5.82
CA LYS A 118 4.13 4.31 -6.54
C LYS A 118 3.03 3.30 -6.31
N GLY A 119 3.38 2.07 -5.95
CA GLY A 119 2.43 0.99 -5.75
C GLY A 119 2.49 0.41 -4.34
N LEU A 120 1.31 0.13 -3.79
CA LEU A 120 1.17 -0.49 -2.48
C LEU A 120 0.10 -1.57 -2.55
N ALA A 121 0.41 -2.76 -2.04
CA ALA A 121 -0.53 -3.82 -1.77
C ALA A 121 -0.59 -4.07 -0.26
N ILE A 122 -1.78 -4.10 0.30
CA ILE A 122 -2.02 -4.34 1.72
C ILE A 122 -2.97 -5.52 1.84
N GLU A 123 -2.57 -6.51 2.61
CA GLU A 123 -3.45 -7.60 3.04
C GLU A 123 -3.90 -7.33 4.46
N VAL A 124 -5.17 -7.61 4.73
CA VAL A 124 -5.77 -7.54 6.04
C VAL A 124 -6.48 -8.86 6.34
N LEU A 125 -6.51 -9.25 7.61
CA LEU A 125 -7.21 -10.46 8.05
C LEU A 125 -8.72 -10.30 7.93
N THR A 126 -9.24 -9.11 8.20
CA THR A 126 -10.68 -8.84 8.28
C THR A 126 -11.01 -7.51 7.60
N SER A 127 -11.17 -6.41 8.34
CA SER A 127 -11.60 -5.12 7.79
C SER A 127 -10.44 -4.19 7.47
N SER A 128 -10.65 -3.29 6.51
CA SER A 128 -9.75 -2.19 6.18
C SER A 128 -9.80 -1.02 7.19
N ARG A 129 -10.57 -1.12 8.27
CA ARG A 129 -10.68 -0.09 9.32
C ARG A 129 -9.34 0.29 9.95
N CYS A 130 -8.39 -0.64 10.03
CA CYS A 130 -7.05 -0.36 10.52
C CYS A 130 -6.32 0.75 9.73
N LEU A 131 -6.70 0.95 8.46
CA LEU A 131 -6.14 1.99 7.60
C LEU A 131 -6.68 3.38 7.93
N LYS A 132 -7.89 3.47 8.52
CA LYS A 132 -8.52 4.75 8.90
C LYS A 132 -7.70 5.49 9.96
N TYR A 133 -7.13 4.74 10.91
CA TYR A 133 -6.44 5.27 12.09
C TYR A 133 -4.93 5.41 11.91
N GLN A 134 -4.43 5.35 10.67
CA GLN A 134 -3.03 5.59 10.38
C GLN A 134 -2.64 7.03 10.71
N SER A 135 -1.34 7.25 10.93
CA SER A 135 -0.79 8.58 11.17
C SER A 135 -1.18 9.54 10.04
N ALA A 136 -1.38 10.83 10.39
CA ALA A 136 -1.91 11.88 9.52
C ALA A 136 -1.01 12.28 8.34
N LEU A 137 -0.01 11.45 7.98
CA LEU A 137 0.87 11.70 6.85
C LEU A 137 0.20 11.24 5.55
N GLU A 138 -0.07 12.21 4.69
CA GLU A 138 -0.57 11.96 3.33
C GLU A 138 0.49 11.25 2.49
N ARG A 139 0.15 10.08 1.94
CA ARG A 139 1.05 9.27 1.11
C ARG A 139 0.85 9.63 -0.36
N SER A 140 1.13 10.88 -0.67
CA SER A 140 0.91 11.49 -1.98
C SER A 140 1.68 10.80 -3.13
N GLN A 141 2.75 10.06 -2.84
CA GLN A 141 3.51 9.30 -3.83
C GLN A 141 2.78 8.06 -4.37
N ILE A 142 1.81 7.51 -3.62
CA ILE A 142 1.11 6.29 -3.98
C ILE A 142 0.03 6.56 -5.03
N VAL A 143 0.14 5.88 -6.16
CA VAL A 143 -0.75 6.02 -7.33
C VAL A 143 -1.58 4.75 -7.57
N SER A 144 -1.06 3.58 -7.18
CA SER A 144 -1.73 2.28 -7.31
C SER A 144 -1.86 1.62 -5.94
N LEU A 145 -3.09 1.34 -5.52
CA LEU A 145 -3.39 0.71 -4.24
C LEU A 145 -4.17 -0.59 -4.46
N ARG A 146 -3.69 -1.69 -3.88
CA ARG A 146 -4.41 -2.96 -3.80
C ARG A 146 -4.66 -3.28 -2.33
N ILE A 147 -5.90 -3.63 -1.99
CA ILE A 147 -6.25 -4.07 -0.65
C ILE A 147 -6.94 -5.42 -0.78
N CYS A 148 -6.50 -6.41 -0.01
CA CYS A 148 -7.04 -7.75 -0.01
C CYS A 148 -7.46 -8.13 1.40
N SER A 149 -8.66 -8.66 1.56
CA SER A 149 -9.07 -9.32 2.80
C SER A 149 -8.90 -10.83 2.70
N HIS A 150 -8.49 -11.43 3.80
CA HIS A 150 -8.45 -12.88 4.00
C HIS A 150 -9.57 -13.40 4.91
N SER A 151 -10.63 -12.63 5.14
CA SER A 151 -11.76 -13.11 5.94
C SER A 151 -12.39 -14.34 5.30
N THR A 152 -12.46 -15.42 6.07
CA THR A 152 -13.01 -16.71 5.67
C THR A 152 -14.42 -16.95 6.22
N THR A 153 -14.98 -16.01 6.98
CA THR A 153 -16.27 -16.17 7.67
C THR A 153 -17.37 -15.38 6.97
N ASP A 154 -18.42 -16.09 6.52
CA ASP A 154 -19.62 -15.50 5.89
C ASP A 154 -20.34 -14.49 6.82
N ASP A 155 -20.24 -14.66 8.15
CA ASP A 155 -20.93 -13.83 9.15
C ASP A 155 -20.29 -12.47 9.42
N ASN A 156 -19.03 -12.25 9.03
CA ASN A 156 -18.34 -10.97 9.17
C ASN A 156 -17.66 -10.63 7.85
N ALA A 157 -18.48 -10.33 6.84
CA ALA A 157 -17.99 -9.82 5.59
C ALA A 157 -17.06 -8.63 5.85
N SER A 158 -15.89 -8.65 5.23
CA SER A 158 -14.85 -7.67 5.49
C SER A 158 -15.30 -6.30 5.02
N LEU A 159 -15.64 -5.41 5.95
CA LEU A 159 -16.13 -4.10 5.59
C LEU A 159 -15.03 -3.24 4.97
N PHE A 160 -15.31 -2.64 3.82
CA PHE A 160 -14.55 -1.57 3.21
C PHE A 160 -15.42 -0.34 3.00
N GLN A 161 -14.94 0.81 3.45
CA GLN A 161 -15.52 2.12 3.17
C GLN A 161 -14.43 3.01 2.59
N LEU A 162 -14.78 3.85 1.61
CA LEU A 162 -13.82 4.73 0.93
C LEU A 162 -13.06 5.65 1.90
N THR A 163 -13.73 6.05 2.99
CA THR A 163 -13.19 6.90 4.06
C THR A 163 -12.04 6.26 4.83
N HIS A 164 -11.87 4.93 4.75
CA HIS A 164 -10.72 4.25 5.34
C HIS A 164 -9.40 4.62 4.66
N ILE A 165 -9.45 5.06 3.39
CA ILE A 165 -8.26 5.33 2.58
C ILE A 165 -8.21 6.74 1.99
N SER A 166 -9.34 7.46 1.91
CA SER A 166 -9.42 8.75 1.23
C SER A 166 -8.45 9.80 1.79
N THR A 167 -8.25 9.81 3.12
CA THR A 167 -7.33 10.74 3.79
C THR A 167 -5.87 10.42 3.52
N HIS A 168 -5.53 9.13 3.55
CA HIS A 168 -4.13 8.69 3.59
C HIS A 168 -3.54 8.51 2.21
N PHE A 169 -4.37 8.32 1.18
CA PHE A 169 -3.94 8.02 -0.18
C PHE A 169 -4.62 8.92 -1.23
N PRO A 170 -4.45 10.26 -1.15
CA PRO A 170 -5.21 11.22 -1.96
C PRO A 170 -4.93 11.10 -3.47
N ASN A 171 -3.78 10.56 -3.85
CA ASN A 171 -3.33 10.49 -5.25
C ASN A 171 -3.57 9.15 -5.93
N VAL A 172 -4.30 8.23 -5.29
CA VAL A 172 -4.61 6.93 -5.88
C VAL A 172 -5.47 7.10 -7.14
N SER A 173 -4.95 6.58 -8.24
CA SER A 173 -5.64 6.53 -9.54
C SER A 173 -6.11 5.12 -9.90
N LYS A 174 -5.48 4.09 -9.34
CA LYS A 174 -5.83 2.69 -9.55
C LYS A 174 -6.10 2.03 -8.21
N LEU A 175 -7.33 1.58 -7.99
CA LEU A 175 -7.74 0.87 -6.78
C LEU A 175 -8.15 -0.56 -7.12
N THR A 176 -7.56 -1.53 -6.43
CA THR A 176 -7.98 -2.94 -6.49
C THR A 176 -8.44 -3.37 -5.12
N LEU A 177 -9.67 -3.87 -5.01
CA LEU A 177 -10.23 -4.43 -3.79
C LEU A 177 -10.52 -5.91 -3.99
N GLU A 178 -10.20 -6.72 -2.98
CA GLU A 178 -10.39 -8.17 -3.02
C GLU A 178 -11.02 -8.67 -1.73
N GLY A 179 -12.16 -9.37 -1.83
CA GLY A 179 -12.82 -10.05 -0.69
C GLY A 179 -13.52 -9.13 0.30
N PHE A 180 -14.02 -7.97 -0.13
CA PHE A 180 -14.69 -7.00 0.74
C PHE A 180 -16.20 -6.91 0.51
N LEU A 181 -16.94 -6.68 1.60
CA LEU A 181 -18.24 -6.03 1.58
C LEU A 181 -18.02 -4.51 1.55
N ILE A 182 -18.38 -3.91 0.43
CA ILE A 182 -18.17 -2.50 0.14
C ILE A 182 -19.42 -1.74 0.56
N ASP A 183 -19.22 -0.68 1.34
CA ASP A 183 -20.30 0.15 1.87
C ASP A 183 -19.95 1.65 1.78
N LYS A 184 -20.98 2.49 1.87
CA LYS A 184 -20.85 3.94 1.95
C LYS A 184 -20.87 4.37 3.43
N ASP A 185 -19.86 5.11 3.86
CA ASP A 185 -19.82 5.69 5.21
C ASP A 185 -20.88 6.79 5.34
N GLN A 186 -22.08 6.45 5.82
CA GLN A 186 -23.23 7.37 5.91
C GLN A 186 -23.03 8.49 6.94
N TYR A 187 -22.13 8.28 7.92
CA TYR A 187 -21.89 9.20 9.02
C TYR A 187 -20.66 10.09 8.80
N PHE A 188 -20.01 9.95 7.64
CA PHE A 188 -18.84 10.74 7.32
C PHE A 188 -19.18 12.22 7.18
N MET A 189 -18.51 13.06 7.98
CA MET A 189 -18.57 14.52 7.89
C MET A 189 -17.29 15.03 7.22
N PRO A 190 -17.39 15.57 5.99
CA PRO A 190 -16.23 16.13 5.31
C PRO A 190 -15.57 17.26 6.12
N SER A 191 -14.24 17.28 6.11
CA SER A 191 -13.44 18.38 6.65
C SER A 191 -12.70 19.12 5.54
N LEU A 192 -12.09 20.25 5.85
CA LEU A 192 -11.28 21.04 4.90
C LEU A 192 -10.21 20.19 4.18
N ASN A 193 -9.63 19.21 4.89
CA ASN A 193 -8.54 18.39 4.38
C ASN A 193 -8.99 16.99 3.92
N ASN A 194 -10.24 16.61 4.18
CA ASN A 194 -10.75 15.29 3.79
C ASN A 194 -12.18 15.40 3.28
N SER A 195 -12.31 15.34 1.96
CA SER A 195 -13.60 15.31 1.28
C SER A 195 -14.27 13.93 1.32
N GLY A 196 -13.60 12.90 1.82
CA GLY A 196 -14.07 11.51 1.76
C GLY A 196 -14.00 10.92 0.35
N ARG A 197 -13.32 11.59 -0.60
CA ARG A 197 -13.25 11.22 -2.02
C ARG A 197 -11.82 10.94 -2.45
N LEU A 198 -11.67 10.09 -3.46
CA LEU A 198 -10.44 9.90 -4.21
C LEU A 198 -10.53 10.63 -5.55
N SER A 199 -10.17 11.92 -5.57
CA SER A 199 -10.36 12.79 -6.75
C SER A 199 -9.57 12.36 -7.99
N LYS A 200 -8.50 11.58 -7.82
CA LYS A 200 -7.68 11.07 -8.93
C LYS A 200 -8.03 9.66 -9.37
N LEU A 201 -9.04 9.03 -8.75
CA LEU A 201 -9.42 7.65 -9.02
C LEU A 201 -9.97 7.52 -10.45
N ARG A 202 -9.37 6.62 -11.24
CA ARG A 202 -9.73 6.36 -12.64
C ARG A 202 -10.08 4.91 -12.87
N ASP A 203 -9.30 4.00 -12.30
CA ASP A 203 -9.46 2.56 -12.51
C ASP A 203 -9.84 1.88 -11.20
N ILE A 204 -10.96 1.16 -11.20
CA ILE A 204 -11.41 0.35 -10.07
C ILE A 204 -11.48 -1.10 -10.52
N THR A 205 -10.83 -1.99 -9.78
CA THR A 205 -10.94 -3.44 -9.95
C THR A 205 -11.50 -4.05 -8.67
N LEU A 206 -12.65 -4.72 -8.77
CA LEU A 206 -13.28 -5.42 -7.66
C LEU A 206 -13.18 -6.93 -7.90
N VAL A 207 -12.59 -7.64 -6.96
CA VAL A 207 -12.38 -9.10 -7.02
C VAL A 207 -13.12 -9.74 -5.86
N ASN A 208 -14.09 -10.60 -6.12
CA ASN A 208 -14.87 -11.26 -5.05
C ASN A 208 -15.46 -10.25 -4.04
N CYS A 209 -15.86 -9.07 -4.49
CA CYS A 209 -16.47 -8.05 -3.64
C CYS A 209 -18.00 -8.13 -3.70
N GLN A 210 -18.63 -7.73 -2.60
CA GLN A 210 -20.08 -7.62 -2.46
C GLN A 210 -20.43 -6.18 -2.05
N TRP A 211 -21.65 -5.74 -2.35
CA TRP A 211 -22.23 -4.49 -1.86
C TRP A 211 -23.75 -4.67 -1.80
N GLU A 212 -24.42 -3.94 -0.93
CA GLU A 212 -25.86 -4.10 -0.69
C GLU A 212 -26.69 -2.95 -1.28
N TYR A 213 -27.87 -3.31 -1.79
CA TYR A 213 -28.90 -2.35 -2.21
C TYR A 213 -29.35 -1.49 -1.00
N PRO A 214 -29.65 -0.19 -1.16
CA PRO A 214 -29.84 0.57 -2.40
C PRO A 214 -28.58 1.24 -2.97
N LEU A 215 -27.40 0.96 -2.42
CA LEU A 215 -26.20 1.68 -2.81
C LEU A 215 -25.67 1.19 -4.16
N SER A 216 -25.51 2.11 -5.10
CA SER A 216 -24.75 1.84 -6.31
C SER A 216 -23.26 2.02 -6.05
N LEU A 217 -22.40 1.34 -6.84
CA LEU A 217 -20.95 1.57 -6.81
C LEU A 217 -20.59 3.04 -7.06
N PHE A 218 -21.43 3.74 -7.82
CA PHE A 218 -21.29 5.18 -8.04
C PHE A 218 -21.46 5.96 -6.73
N ASP A 219 -22.49 5.65 -5.93
CA ASP A 219 -22.73 6.31 -4.64
C ASP A 219 -21.60 6.09 -3.64
N ILE A 220 -20.88 4.97 -3.79
CA ILE A 220 -19.78 4.58 -2.90
C ILE A 220 -18.45 5.22 -3.33
N PHE A 221 -18.11 5.18 -4.63
CA PHE A 221 -16.82 5.67 -5.14
C PHE A 221 -16.82 7.13 -5.59
N CYS A 222 -18.01 7.71 -5.80
CA CYS A 222 -18.22 9.13 -6.05
C CYS A 222 -19.16 9.74 -4.98
N PRO A 223 -18.86 9.61 -3.67
CA PRO A 223 -19.84 9.93 -2.65
C PRO A 223 -20.12 11.42 -2.61
N PHE A 224 -21.41 11.78 -2.64
CA PHE A 224 -21.87 13.10 -2.26
C PHE A 224 -22.17 13.11 -0.76
N TYR A 225 -21.36 13.87 -0.02
CA TYR A 225 -21.56 14.15 1.39
C TYR A 225 -22.07 15.58 1.52
N HIS A 226 -23.18 15.77 2.22
CA HIS A 226 -23.70 17.11 2.48
C HIS A 226 -22.74 17.84 3.42
N HIS A 227 -22.20 18.97 2.98
CA HIS A 227 -21.54 19.89 3.89
C HIS A 227 -22.61 20.49 4.81
N SER A 228 -22.45 20.32 6.11
CA SER A 228 -23.11 21.19 7.09
C SER A 228 -22.67 22.63 6.79
N SER A 229 -23.65 23.43 6.41
CA SER A 229 -23.52 24.77 5.86
C SER A 229 -22.76 25.74 6.78
N LEU A 230 -21.52 26.09 6.45
CA LEU A 230 -20.89 27.38 6.84
C LEU A 230 -19.95 27.99 5.79
N TYR A 231 -19.65 27.30 4.68
CA TYR A 231 -18.80 27.86 3.61
C TYR A 231 -19.41 27.63 2.24
N THR A 232 -20.22 28.58 1.78
CA THR A 232 -20.65 28.67 0.39
C THR A 232 -19.46 29.11 -0.46
N THR A 233 -18.76 28.16 -1.08
CA THR A 233 -17.99 28.45 -2.30
C THR A 233 -18.75 27.88 -3.48
N SER A 234 -19.16 28.77 -4.38
CA SER A 234 -20.01 28.55 -5.56
C SER A 234 -19.29 27.84 -6.70
N LYS A 235 -18.48 26.82 -6.39
CA LYS A 235 -17.94 25.91 -7.41
C LYS A 235 -18.70 24.61 -7.30
N THR A 236 -19.51 24.31 -8.31
CA THR A 236 -19.96 22.94 -8.56
C THR A 236 -18.73 22.05 -8.58
N PRO A 237 -18.59 21.09 -7.63
CA PRO A 237 -17.42 20.24 -7.62
C PRO A 237 -17.43 19.42 -8.91
N GLU A 238 -16.36 19.49 -9.70
CA GLU A 238 -16.16 18.59 -10.84
C GLU A 238 -16.25 17.16 -10.30
N ILE A 239 -17.28 16.43 -10.74
CA ILE A 239 -17.45 15.03 -10.39
C ILE A 239 -16.46 14.25 -11.27
N ILE A 240 -15.26 14.02 -10.74
CA ILE A 240 -14.30 13.13 -11.39
C ILE A 240 -14.77 11.70 -11.12
N GLN A 241 -15.25 11.05 -12.17
CA GLN A 241 -15.75 9.68 -12.13
C GLN A 241 -14.63 8.71 -12.51
N PRO A 242 -14.61 7.49 -11.93
CA PRO A 242 -13.78 6.41 -12.43
C PRO A 242 -14.10 6.17 -13.91
N THR A 243 -13.07 6.20 -14.75
CA THR A 243 -13.18 5.97 -16.19
C THR A 243 -13.30 4.49 -16.54
N SER A 244 -12.89 3.60 -15.62
CA SER A 244 -12.87 2.15 -15.84
C SER A 244 -13.28 1.40 -14.57
N LEU A 245 -14.19 0.44 -14.72
CA LEU A 245 -14.61 -0.51 -13.70
C LEU A 245 -14.42 -1.93 -14.23
N CYS A 246 -13.68 -2.75 -13.48
CA CYS A 246 -13.47 -4.16 -13.79
C CYS A 246 -13.99 -5.03 -12.62
N LEU A 247 -14.97 -5.88 -12.90
CA LEU A 247 -15.48 -6.86 -11.95
C LEU A 247 -14.89 -8.23 -12.27
N LYS A 248 -14.32 -8.89 -11.26
CA LYS A 248 -13.73 -10.22 -11.39
C LYS A 248 -14.26 -11.13 -10.30
N TYR A 249 -14.48 -12.37 -10.67
CA TYR A 249 -14.76 -13.45 -9.74
C TYR A 249 -13.68 -14.51 -9.90
N THR A 250 -13.04 -14.90 -8.80
CA THR A 250 -11.98 -15.91 -8.80
C THR A 250 -12.22 -16.92 -7.69
N ASN A 251 -12.22 -18.21 -8.02
CA ASN A 251 -12.34 -19.31 -7.04
C ASN A 251 -11.11 -19.46 -6.12
N SER A 252 -10.05 -18.67 -6.36
CA SER A 252 -8.79 -18.77 -5.64
C SER A 252 -8.76 -17.85 -4.43
N TYR A 253 -8.89 -18.42 -3.22
CA TYR A 253 -8.22 -17.88 -2.04
C TYR A 253 -6.72 -17.84 -2.36
N SER A 254 -6.13 -16.64 -2.41
CA SER A 254 -4.88 -16.39 -3.12
C SER A 254 -3.61 -16.86 -2.38
N SER A 255 -3.35 -18.17 -2.37
CA SER A 255 -2.00 -18.69 -2.19
C SER A 255 -1.20 -18.45 -3.48
N PHE A 256 -0.42 -17.37 -3.53
CA PHE A 256 0.65 -17.27 -4.53
C PHE A 256 1.77 -18.22 -4.12
N VAL A 257 1.74 -19.43 -4.68
CA VAL A 257 2.90 -20.29 -4.88
C VAL A 257 3.61 -19.80 -6.13
N LEU A 258 4.78 -19.22 -5.93
CA LEU A 258 6.05 -19.49 -6.62
C LEU A 258 7.17 -18.79 -5.85
#